data_AF-A0A1G2PHC6-F1
#
_entry.id   AF-A0A1G2PHC6-F1
#
_cell.length_a   1.000
_cell.length_b   1.000
_cell.length_c   1.000
_cell.angle_alpha   90.00
_cell.angle_beta   90.00
_cell.angle_gamma   90.00
#
_symmetry.space_group_name_H-M   'P 1'
#
loop_
_entity.id
_entity.type
_entity.pdbx_description
1 polymer ?
#
loop_
_entity_poly.entity_id
_entity_poly.type
_entity_poly.pdbx_seq_one_letter_code
_entity_poly.pdbx_strand_id
1 'polypeptide(L)'
;MKTFFKKYLPQLISLFVVLTPVFLFAGSSGATIQNPLGDENTSVQDLLLRILNLVAVVGGIVVVFMIIFSGFKMVMAKGNASEVTKAREMLTATVIGGAILLGADIIANVVVNTVNSTVGRT
;
A
#
# COMPACT_ATOMS: atom_id res chain seq x y z
N MET A 1 0.39 56.71 -11.06
CA MET A 1 0.00 55.31 -10.73
C MET A 1 -1.41 54.93 -11.23
N LYS A 2 -2.41 55.82 -11.22
CA LYS A 2 -3.79 55.51 -11.65
C LYS A 2 -3.95 55.06 -13.13
N THR A 3 -3.07 55.49 -14.02
CA THR A 3 -3.09 55.13 -15.46
C THR A 3 -2.54 53.73 -15.75
N PHE A 4 -1.54 53.28 -14.99
CA PHE A 4 -1.00 51.93 -15.09
C PHE A 4 -2.06 50.89 -14.70
N PHE A 5 -2.73 51.10 -13.55
CA PHE A 5 -3.75 50.17 -13.06
C PHE A 5 -4.90 49.99 -14.07
N LYS A 6 -5.40 51.08 -14.67
CA LYS A 6 -6.49 51.03 -15.66
C LYS A 6 -6.13 50.28 -16.96
N LYS A 7 -4.83 50.20 -17.30
CA LYS A 7 -4.33 49.51 -18.50
C LYS A 7 -4.15 48.00 -18.29
N TYR A 8 -3.69 47.58 -17.10
CA TYR A 8 -3.45 46.17 -16.77
C TYR A 8 -4.66 45.47 -16.10
N LEU A 9 -5.60 46.23 -15.54
CA LEU A 9 -6.81 45.70 -14.92
C LEU A 9 -7.67 44.82 -15.85
N PRO A 10 -7.95 45.17 -17.13
CA PRO A 10 -8.71 44.29 -18.01
C PRO A 10 -7.94 43.01 -18.39
N GLN A 11 -6.59 43.05 -18.43
CA GLN A 11 -5.77 41.87 -18.72
C GLN A 11 -5.78 40.87 -17.56
N LEU A 12 -5.77 41.34 -16.32
CA LEU A 12 -5.92 40.48 -15.14
C LEU A 12 -7.32 39.86 -15.03
N ILE A 13 -8.37 40.62 -15.35
CA ILE A 13 -9.75 40.10 -15.38
C ILE A 13 -9.92 39.05 -16.48
N SER A 14 -9.35 39.28 -17.66
CA SER A 14 -9.35 38.27 -18.75
C SER A 14 -8.63 36.99 -18.36
N LEU A 15 -7.50 37.09 -17.66
CA LEU A 15 -6.78 35.91 -17.16
C LEU A 15 -7.62 35.13 -16.14
N PHE A 16 -8.35 35.84 -15.28
CA PHE A 16 -9.24 35.24 -14.29
C PHE A 16 -10.42 34.52 -14.95
N VAL A 17 -11.05 35.13 -15.98
CA VAL A 17 -12.17 34.55 -16.73
C VAL A 17 -11.76 33.31 -17.56
N VAL A 18 -10.53 33.25 -18.05
CA VAL A 18 -10.03 32.05 -18.76
C VAL A 18 -9.68 30.92 -17.78
N LEU A 19 -9.38 31.22 -16.52
CA LEU A 19 -9.10 30.21 -15.49
C LEU A 19 -10.37 29.67 -14.79
N THR A 20 -11.48 30.42 -14.79
CA THR A 20 -12.73 29.98 -14.15
C THR A 20 -13.34 28.67 -14.69
N PRO A 21 -13.27 28.30 -15.99
CA PRO A 21 -13.80 27.01 -16.43
C PRO A 21 -13.06 25.81 -15.81
N VAL A 22 -11.81 25.96 -15.38
CA VAL A 22 -11.06 24.87 -14.70
C VAL A 22 -11.70 24.51 -13.35
N PHE A 23 -12.31 25.47 -12.66
CA PHE A 23 -13.00 25.24 -11.39
C PHE A 23 -14.43 24.71 -11.56
N LEU A 24 -15.06 24.92 -12.72
CA LEU A 24 -16.42 24.45 -12.99
C LEU A 24 -16.47 22.94 -13.32
N PHE A 25 -15.39 22.34 -13.83
CA PHE A 25 -15.29 20.89 -14.06
C PHE A 25 -14.89 20.08 -12.82
N ALA A 26 -14.76 20.70 -11.65
CA ALA A 26 -14.41 20.00 -10.40
C ALA A 26 -15.61 19.39 -9.66
N GLY A 27 -16.82 19.40 -10.22
CA GLY A 27 -18.01 18.91 -9.54
C GLY A 27 -19.02 18.24 -10.47
N SER A 28 -18.99 16.91 -10.52
CA SER A 28 -20.18 16.01 -10.50
C SER A 28 -19.84 14.62 -11.04
N SER A 29 -18.93 13.90 -10.38
CA SER A 29 -19.03 12.44 -10.38
C SER A 29 -20.06 12.11 -9.31
N GLY A 30 -21.19 11.52 -9.71
CA GLY A 30 -22.28 11.16 -8.81
C GLY A 30 -21.73 10.52 -7.54
N ALA A 31 -22.09 11.08 -6.38
CA ALA A 31 -21.76 10.50 -5.09
C ALA A 31 -22.63 9.25 -4.88
N THR A 32 -22.34 8.19 -5.62
CA THR A 32 -22.49 6.85 -5.08
C THR A 32 -21.64 6.83 -3.81
N ILE A 33 -22.20 6.45 -2.67
CA ILE A 33 -21.40 6.05 -1.53
C ILE A 33 -20.65 4.81 -2.01
N GLN A 34 -19.48 5.02 -2.62
CA GLN A 34 -18.56 3.94 -2.94
C GLN A 34 -18.25 3.31 -1.60
N ASN A 35 -18.65 2.05 -1.47
CA ASN A 35 -18.27 1.26 -0.31
C ASN A 35 -16.75 1.44 -0.15
N PRO A 36 -16.23 1.95 0.99
CA PRO A 36 -14.80 2.11 1.19
C PRO A 36 -14.04 0.77 1.14
N LEU A 37 -14.78 -0.35 1.05
CA LEU A 37 -14.28 -1.70 0.83
C LEU A 37 -14.24 -2.12 -0.66
N GLY A 38 -14.95 -1.42 -1.55
CA GLY A 38 -15.09 -1.67 -2.99
C GLY A 38 -16.49 -2.16 -3.39
N ASP A 39 -16.98 -1.77 -4.56
CA ASP A 39 -18.36 -2.02 -5.07
C ASP A 39 -18.70 -3.52 -5.25
N GLU A 40 -17.70 -4.40 -5.34
CA GLU A 40 -17.88 -5.83 -5.63
C GLU A 40 -18.03 -6.71 -4.36
N ASN A 41 -17.86 -6.15 -3.15
CA ASN A 41 -17.69 -6.93 -1.92
C ASN A 41 -19.03 -7.12 -1.17
N THR A 42 -19.93 -7.88 -1.77
CA THR A 42 -21.25 -8.18 -1.21
C THR A 42 -21.25 -9.32 -0.18
N SER A 43 -20.13 -10.01 0.03
CA SER A 43 -20.06 -11.21 0.86
C SER A 43 -19.04 -11.11 2.00
N VAL A 44 -19.32 -11.77 3.14
CA VAL A 44 -18.41 -11.85 4.30
C VAL A 44 -17.06 -12.44 3.88
N GLN A 45 -17.06 -13.33 2.90
CA GLN A 45 -15.87 -13.99 2.38
C GLN A 45 -14.89 -13.01 1.70
N ASP A 46 -15.39 -12.05 0.93
CA ASP A 46 -14.57 -11.04 0.26
C ASP A 46 -13.91 -10.09 1.27
N LEU A 47 -14.64 -9.76 2.35
CA LEU A 47 -14.09 -9.00 3.47
C LEU A 47 -12.90 -9.73 4.10
N LEU A 48 -13.05 -11.04 4.38
CA LEU A 48 -11.98 -11.86 4.94
C LEU A 48 -10.76 -11.93 4.01
N LEU A 49 -10.98 -12.12 2.70
CA LEU A 49 -9.89 -12.15 1.72
C LEU A 49 -9.16 -10.80 1.66
N ARG A 50 -9.88 -9.68 1.76
CA ARG A 50 -9.27 -8.35 1.75
C ARG A 50 -8.46 -8.06 3.01
N ILE A 51 -8.97 -8.44 4.19
CA ILE A 51 -8.22 -8.34 5.45
C ILE A 51 -6.96 -9.20 5.37
N LEU A 52 -7.07 -10.43 4.87
CA LEU A 52 -5.92 -11.32 4.73
C LEU A 52 -4.86 -10.72 3.81
N ASN A 53 -5.27 -10.17 2.66
CA ASN A 53 -4.36 -9.49 1.73
C ASN A 53 -3.68 -8.27 2.38
N LEU A 54 -4.45 -7.45 3.10
CA LEU A 54 -3.91 -6.31 3.85
C LEU A 54 -2.88 -6.74 4.88
N VAL A 55 -3.19 -7.79 5.66
CA VAL A 55 -2.26 -8.35 6.66
C VAL A 55 -1.02 -8.93 5.99
N ALA A 56 -1.14 -9.56 4.82
CA ALA A 56 0.02 -10.07 4.08
C ALA A 56 0.94 -8.92 3.60
N VAL A 57 0.37 -7.84 3.07
CA VAL A 57 1.14 -6.65 2.64
C VAL A 57 1.84 -5.98 3.82
N VAL A 58 1.11 -5.73 4.91
CA VAL A 58 1.67 -5.14 6.13
C VAL A 58 2.73 -6.07 6.74
N GLY A 59 2.48 -7.37 6.77
CA GLY A 59 3.42 -8.38 7.23
C GLY A 59 4.72 -8.35 6.44
N GLY A 60 4.66 -8.22 5.11
CA GLY A 60 5.83 -8.08 4.25
C GLY A 60 6.68 -6.86 4.62
N ILE A 61 6.06 -5.70 4.83
CA ILE A 61 6.75 -4.48 5.25
C ILE A 61 7.41 -4.65 6.63
N VAL A 62 6.69 -5.26 7.58
CA VAL A 62 7.20 -5.52 8.94
C VAL A 62 8.42 -6.43 8.90
N VAL A 63 8.41 -7.48 8.08
CA VAL A 63 9.57 -8.38 7.92
C VAL A 63 10.80 -7.61 7.45
N VAL A 64 10.66 -6.75 6.43
CA VAL A 64 11.78 -5.93 5.94
C VAL A 64 12.33 -5.04 7.07
N PHE A 65 11.46 -4.39 7.83
CA PHE A 65 11.87 -3.59 8.99
C PHE A 65 12.60 -4.41 10.06
N MET A 66 12.10 -5.60 10.37
CA MET A 66 12.74 -6.49 11.35
C MET A 66 14.11 -7.00 10.89
N ILE A 67 14.32 -7.23 9.59
CA ILE A 67 15.63 -7.58 9.03
C ILE A 67 16.62 -6.43 9.25
N ILE A 68 16.21 -5.19 8.92
CA ILE A 68 17.05 -4.01 9.12
C ILE A 68 17.37 -3.81 10.61
N PHE A 69 16.36 -3.93 11.48
CA PHE A 69 16.51 -3.74 12.91
C PHE A 69 17.43 -4.79 13.56
N SER A 70 17.27 -6.06 13.20
CA SER A 70 18.13 -7.14 13.70
C SER A 70 19.58 -7.00 13.22
N GLY A 71 19.79 -6.59 11.97
CA GLY A 71 21.11 -6.24 11.45
C GLY A 71 21.76 -5.09 12.21
N PHE A 72 21.01 -4.03 12.49
CA PHE A 72 21.50 -2.88 13.27
C PHE A 72 21.86 -3.28 14.71
N LYS A 73 21.05 -4.13 15.35
CA LYS A 73 21.33 -4.64 16.71
C LYS A 73 22.63 -5.45 16.76
N MET A 74 22.93 -6.23 15.71
CA MET A 74 24.19 -6.96 15.59
C MET A 74 25.41 -6.02 15.57
N VAL A 75 25.31 -4.88 14.89
CA VAL A 75 26.40 -3.88 14.82
C VAL A 75 26.53 -3.11 16.14
N MET A 76 25.41 -2.77 16.77
CA MET A 76 25.39 -2.03 18.04
C MET A 76 25.90 -2.86 19.24
N ALA A 77 25.90 -4.19 19.15
CA ALA A 77 26.33 -5.07 20.23
C ALA A 77 27.80 -4.89 20.65
N LYS A 78 28.65 -4.24 19.82
CA LYS A 78 30.03 -3.82 20.17
C LYS A 78 30.91 -4.91 20.85
N GLY A 79 30.66 -6.19 20.56
CA GLY A 79 31.41 -7.32 21.13
C GLY A 79 30.82 -7.92 22.41
N ASN A 80 29.66 -7.45 22.91
CA ASN A 80 28.93 -8.14 23.96
C ASN A 80 28.27 -9.42 23.40
N ALA A 81 28.79 -10.59 23.80
CA ALA A 81 28.33 -11.89 23.33
C ALA A 81 26.82 -12.11 23.55
N SER A 82 26.23 -11.59 24.64
CA SER A 82 24.80 -11.76 24.92
C SER A 82 23.92 -11.04 23.90
N GLU A 83 24.29 -9.82 23.52
CA GLU A 83 23.52 -9.02 22.58
C GLU A 83 23.67 -9.52 21.13
N VAL A 84 24.83 -10.07 20.79
CA VAL A 84 25.03 -10.75 19.49
C VAL A 84 24.15 -11.99 19.38
N THR A 85 24.08 -12.82 20.42
CA THR A 85 23.21 -14.01 20.41
C THR A 85 21.75 -13.64 20.25
N LYS A 86 21.25 -12.65 21.02
CA LYS A 86 19.87 -12.15 20.86
C LYS A 86 19.60 -11.60 19.46
N ALA A 87 20.55 -10.87 18.88
CA ALA A 87 20.38 -10.33 17.54
C ALA A 87 20.32 -11.43 16.48
N ARG A 88 21.07 -12.53 16.66
CA ARG A 88 21.02 -13.71 15.79
C ARG A 88 19.72 -14.50 15.92
N GLU A 89 19.21 -14.67 17.14
CA GLU A 89 17.90 -15.28 17.37
C GLU A 89 16.79 -14.46 16.69
N MET A 90 16.82 -13.14 16.86
CA MET A 90 15.88 -12.22 16.18
C MET A 90 15.99 -12.31 14.65
N LEU A 91 17.21 -12.35 14.11
CA LEU A 91 17.42 -12.50 12.67
C LEU A 91 16.80 -13.81 12.17
N THR A 92 17.05 -14.91 12.88
CA THR A 92 16.55 -16.23 12.51
C THR A 92 15.02 -16.29 12.56
N ALA A 93 14.42 -15.74 13.62
CA ALA A 93 12.97 -15.61 13.74
C ALA A 93 12.37 -14.76 12.61
N THR A 94 13.04 -13.67 12.23
CA THR A 94 12.61 -12.81 11.13
C THR A 94 12.67 -13.53 9.78
N VAL A 95 13.74 -14.29 9.52
CA VAL A 95 13.89 -15.08 8.30
C VAL A 95 12.81 -16.15 8.21
N ILE A 96 12.51 -16.84 9.32
CA ILE A 96 11.42 -17.82 9.37
C ILE A 96 10.07 -17.14 9.11
N GLY A 97 9.80 -15.99 9.73
CA GLY A 97 8.57 -15.22 9.48
C GLY A 97 8.42 -14.78 8.03
N GLY A 98 9.51 -14.31 7.41
CA GLY A 98 9.55 -13.97 5.99
C GLY A 98 9.34 -15.20 5.09
N ALA A 99 9.96 -16.33 5.41
CA ALA A 99 9.79 -17.58 4.67
C ALA A 99 8.34 -18.09 4.71
N ILE A 100 7.65 -17.93 5.84
CA ILE A 100 6.23 -18.30 5.98
C ILE A 100 5.35 -17.41 5.08
N LEU A 101 5.57 -16.10 5.07
CA LEU A 101 4.80 -15.19 4.20
C LEU A 101 4.98 -15.53 2.71
N LEU A 102 6.23 -15.74 2.28
CA LEU A 102 6.52 -16.12 0.89
C LEU A 102 6.00 -17.52 0.57
N GLY A 103 6.13 -18.46 1.50
CA GLY A 103 5.66 -19.84 1.35
C GLY A 103 4.14 -19.93 1.24
N ALA A 104 3.40 -19.11 2.00
CA ALA A 104 1.94 -19.08 1.95
C ALA A 104 1.42 -18.69 0.57
N ASP A 105 2.02 -17.68 -0.06
CA ASP A 105 1.64 -17.23 -1.41
C ASP A 105 1.92 -18.30 -2.47
N ILE A 106 3.10 -18.94 -2.39
CA ILE A 106 3.48 -20.04 -3.30
C ILE A 106 2.47 -21.20 -3.19
N ILE A 107 2.15 -21.62 -1.96
CA ILE A 107 1.22 -22.74 -1.73
C ILE A 107 -0.18 -22.38 -2.24
N ALA A 108 -0.67 -21.16 -1.94
CA ALA A 108 -1.98 -20.70 -2.40
C ALA A 108 -2.09 -20.74 -3.93
N ASN A 109 -1.07 -20.25 -4.63
CA ASN A 109 -1.03 -20.25 -6.09
C ASN A 109 -0.99 -21.66 -6.68
N VAL A 110 -0.25 -22.59 -6.08
CA VAL A 110 -0.24 -24.00 -6.51
C VAL A 110 -1.61 -24.64 -6.36
N VAL A 111 -2.33 -24.38 -5.26
CA VAL A 111 -3.68 -24.91 -5.04
C VAL A 111 -4.65 -24.35 -6.08
N VAL A 112 -4.66 -23.03 -6.30
CA VAL A 112 -5.53 -22.37 -7.29
C VAL A 112 -5.25 -22.92 -8.70
N ASN A 113 -3.99 -23.07 -9.09
CA ASN A 113 -3.61 -23.61 -10.39
C ASN A 113 -4.05 -25.08 -10.56
N THR A 114 -4.02 -25.87 -9.49
CA THR A 114 -4.47 -27.27 -9.51
C THR A 114 -5.99 -27.35 -9.65
N VAL A 115 -6.74 -26.48 -8.98
CA VAL A 115 -8.20 -26.40 -9.11
C VAL A 115 -8.59 -25.95 -10.52
N ASN A 116 -7.97 -24.90 -11.05
CA ASN A 116 -8.25 -24.37 -12.38
C ASN A 116 -7.93 -25.37 -13.50
N SER A 117 -6.84 -26.13 -13.37
CA SER A 117 -6.48 -27.17 -14.34
C SER A 117 -7.45 -28.37 -14.35
N THR A 118 -8.20 -28.56 -13.25
CA THR A 118 -9.21 -29.63 -13.13
C THR A 118 -10.60 -29.16 -13.56
N VAL A 119 -10.96 -27.90 -13.28
CA VAL A 119 -12.27 -27.32 -13.63
C VAL A 119 -12.36 -26.92 -15.12
N GLY A 120 -11.27 -26.52 -15.77
CA GLY A 120 -11.25 -26.11 -17.18
C GLY A 120 -11.31 -27.23 -18.23
N ARG A 121 -11.88 -28.40 -17.91
CA ARG A 121 -11.96 -29.57 -18.83
C ARG A 121 -13.38 -30.00 -19.21
N THR A 122 -14.33 -29.07 -19.21
CA THR A 122 -15.60 -29.19 -19.95
C THR A 122 -15.94 -27.86 -20.59
#